data_AF-A0AAV8WXV1-F1
#
_entry.id   AF-A0AAV8WXV1-F1
#
_cell.length_a   1.000
_cell.length_b   1.000
_cell.length_c   1.000
_cell.angle_alpha   90.00
_cell.angle_beta   90.00
_cell.angle_gamma   90.00
#
_symmetry.space_group_name_H-M   'P 1'
#
loop_
_entity.id
_entity.type
_entity.pdbx_description
1 polymer ?
#
loop_
_entity_poly.entity_id
_entity_poly.type
_entity_poly.pdbx_seq_one_letter_code
_entity_poly.pdbx_strand_id
1 'polypeptide(L)'
;MGLIENSEWLQQIQNIMQLSGAVVDLLDLQGSSVAICLEEGWDIAAQVSSVAQLCLDPHYRTLEGFRILVEKEWIGFGHRFSHRSNLNANSQASGFAPTFLQFLDVVHQIQKQYPMAFEFNDYYLKFLAYHSVSCRFRTFLFDCELERVESGVAAVEDKRGSLTSHHKSVDTISDDENIYPGGRISSTYQGPNLGQSVFDYIEKQHARSPLFFNFMYTPDFEHPVLRPQSHLPCLEVWNYYLDEDLHYGPSYDPEIIQMDSQQEEEAEAADGINKSRKIVSLG
;
A
#
# COMPACT_ATOMS: atom_id res chain seq x y z
N MET A 1 -1.87 19.43 19.91
CA MET A 1 -3.28 19.20 19.50
C MET A 1 -3.80 20.28 18.55
N GLY A 2 -3.78 21.56 18.89
CA GLY A 2 -4.40 22.61 18.05
C GLY A 2 -3.90 22.74 16.60
N LEU A 3 -2.66 22.36 16.28
CA LEU A 3 -2.16 22.38 14.89
C LEU A 3 -2.78 21.30 13.99
N ILE A 4 -3.23 20.18 14.57
CA ILE A 4 -3.82 19.06 13.83
C ILE A 4 -5.32 19.30 13.60
N GLU A 5 -6.01 19.89 14.58
CA GLU A 5 -7.39 20.34 14.39
C GLU A 5 -7.49 21.42 13.30
N ASN A 6 -6.48 22.30 13.22
CA ASN A 6 -6.41 23.35 12.21
C ASN A 6 -5.98 22.86 10.81
N SER A 7 -5.44 21.64 10.67
CA SER A 7 -4.99 21.13 9.37
C SER A 7 -6.11 20.52 8.54
N GLU A 8 -7.29 20.33 9.13
CA GLU A 8 -8.45 19.63 8.54
C GLU A 8 -8.13 18.19 8.09
N TRP A 9 -7.01 17.61 8.51
CA TRP A 9 -6.59 16.28 8.07
C TRP A 9 -7.64 15.22 8.43
N LEU A 10 -8.05 15.16 9.70
CA LEU A 10 -9.07 14.21 10.15
C LEU A 10 -10.44 14.48 9.51
N GLN A 11 -10.72 15.72 9.08
CA GLN A 11 -11.92 16.05 8.32
C GLN A 11 -11.88 15.41 6.93
N GLN A 12 -10.72 15.40 6.28
CA GLN A 12 -10.53 14.72 4.99
C GLN A 12 -10.66 13.20 5.13
N ILE A 13 -10.06 12.61 6.18
CA ILE A 13 -10.22 11.18 6.50
C ILE A 13 -11.70 10.84 6.75
N GLN A 14 -12.41 11.64 7.54
CA GLN A 14 -13.85 11.51 7.75
C GLN A 14 -14.62 11.53 6.41
N ASN A 15 -14.34 12.49 5.54
CA ASN A 15 -15.05 12.64 4.26
C ASN A 15 -14.87 11.40 3.38
N ILE A 16 -13.65 10.86 3.28
CA ILE A 16 -13.37 9.64 2.51
C ILE A 16 -14.15 8.45 3.09
N MET A 17 -14.14 8.29 4.42
CA MET A 17 -14.88 7.21 5.10
C MET A 17 -16.40 7.33 4.89
N GLN A 18 -16.96 8.54 4.93
CA GLN A 18 -18.39 8.78 4.70
C GLN A 18 -18.81 8.46 3.26
N LEU A 19 -18.05 8.94 2.28
CA LEU A 19 -18.32 8.65 0.87
C LEU A 19 -18.23 7.14 0.58
N SER A 20 -17.18 6.49 1.10
CA SER A 20 -17.00 5.04 0.93
C SER A 20 -18.09 4.25 1.63
N GLY A 21 -18.48 4.65 2.85
CA GLY A 21 -19.58 4.04 3.58
C GLY A 21 -20.92 4.14 2.85
N ALA A 22 -21.19 5.27 2.19
CA ALA A 22 -22.37 5.41 1.35
C ALA A 22 -22.34 4.43 0.15
N VAL A 23 -21.18 4.24 -0.49
CA VAL A 23 -21.01 3.25 -1.57
C VAL A 23 -21.26 1.83 -1.05
N VAL A 24 -20.73 1.49 0.13
CA VAL A 24 -20.93 0.19 0.80
C VAL A 24 -22.42 -0.06 1.05
N ASP A 25 -23.15 0.92 1.62
CA ASP A 25 -24.57 0.76 1.94
C ASP A 25 -25.45 0.66 0.68
N LEU A 26 -25.13 1.43 -0.37
CA LEU A 26 -25.84 1.34 -1.67
C LEU A 26 -25.67 -0.05 -2.31
N LEU A 27 -24.47 -0.63 -2.24
CA LEU A 27 -24.19 -1.95 -2.80
C LEU A 27 -24.80 -3.08 -1.97
N ASP A 28 -24.54 -3.09 -0.66
CA ASP A 28 -24.88 -4.23 0.21
C ASP A 28 -26.33 -4.19 0.71
N LEU A 29 -26.82 -3.03 1.17
CA LEU A 29 -28.17 -2.93 1.76
C LEU A 29 -29.25 -2.71 0.70
N GLN A 30 -28.94 -1.95 -0.35
CA GLN A 30 -29.92 -1.58 -1.37
C GLN A 30 -29.82 -2.46 -2.63
N GLY A 31 -28.77 -3.27 -2.76
CA GLY A 31 -28.53 -4.11 -3.95
C GLY A 31 -28.37 -3.30 -5.24
N SER A 32 -27.96 -2.04 -5.15
CA SER A 32 -27.85 -1.11 -6.27
C SER A 32 -26.43 -1.07 -6.82
N SER A 33 -26.27 -0.93 -8.14
CA SER A 33 -24.96 -0.64 -8.73
C SER A 33 -24.61 0.84 -8.57
N VAL A 34 -23.33 1.13 -8.29
CA VAL A 34 -22.82 2.48 -8.06
C VAL A 34 -21.75 2.82 -9.09
N ALA A 35 -21.84 3.98 -9.72
CA ALA A 35 -20.80 4.54 -10.57
C ALA A 35 -20.17 5.75 -9.87
N ILE A 36 -18.85 5.74 -9.72
CA ILE A 36 -18.09 6.83 -9.09
C ILE A 36 -17.57 7.74 -10.21
N CYS A 37 -18.17 8.92 -10.38
CA CYS A 37 -17.80 9.89 -11.40
C CYS A 37 -17.22 11.15 -10.75
N LEU A 38 -15.92 11.37 -10.91
CA LEU A 38 -15.19 12.52 -10.38
C LEU A 38 -14.36 13.13 -11.52
N GLU A 39 -14.15 14.45 -11.49
CA GLU A 39 -13.67 15.26 -12.64
C GLU A 39 -12.39 14.71 -13.29
N GLU A 40 -11.44 14.21 -12.49
CA GLU A 40 -10.19 13.60 -13.00
C GLU A 40 -10.04 12.09 -12.68
N GLY A 41 -10.93 11.50 -11.87
CA GLY A 41 -11.04 10.06 -11.63
C GLY A 41 -9.86 9.31 -10.96
N TRP A 42 -8.65 9.84 -10.95
CA TRP A 42 -7.40 9.17 -10.52
C TRP A 42 -7.01 9.31 -9.02
N ASP A 43 -7.72 10.12 -8.24
CA ASP A 43 -7.39 10.41 -6.84
C ASP A 43 -8.52 9.97 -5.90
N ILE A 44 -9.55 10.81 -5.76
CA ILE A 44 -10.68 10.56 -4.86
C ILE A 44 -11.46 9.29 -5.28
N ALA A 45 -11.53 8.99 -6.58
CA ALA A 45 -12.21 7.76 -7.02
C ALA A 45 -11.47 6.52 -6.52
N ALA A 46 -10.13 6.49 -6.63
CA ALA A 46 -9.29 5.41 -6.10
C ALA A 46 -9.43 5.28 -4.58
N GLN A 47 -9.47 6.39 -3.83
CA GLN A 47 -9.71 6.36 -2.38
C GLN A 47 -11.07 5.73 -2.05
N VAL A 48 -12.15 6.21 -2.67
CA VAL A 48 -13.51 5.75 -2.35
C VAL A 48 -13.73 4.30 -2.81
N SER A 49 -13.28 3.95 -4.02
CA SER A 49 -13.43 2.59 -4.56
C SER A 49 -12.64 1.57 -3.75
N SER A 50 -11.40 1.90 -3.36
CA SER A 50 -10.55 0.97 -2.61
C SER A 50 -11.04 0.75 -1.18
N VAL A 51 -11.47 1.81 -0.48
CA VAL A 51 -12.05 1.69 0.86
C VAL A 51 -13.38 0.95 0.84
N ALA A 52 -14.25 1.20 -0.15
CA ALA A 52 -15.50 0.46 -0.29
C ALA A 52 -15.25 -1.04 -0.50
N GLN A 53 -14.30 -1.40 -1.39
CA GLN A 53 -13.93 -2.79 -1.64
C GLN A 53 -13.35 -3.48 -0.40
N LEU A 54 -12.47 -2.78 0.34
CA LEU A 54 -11.90 -3.27 1.60
C LEU A 54 -12.98 -3.58 2.66
N CYS A 55 -14.00 -2.71 2.75
CA CYS A 55 -15.13 -2.90 3.65
C CYS A 55 -16.08 -4.02 3.20
N LEU A 56 -16.26 -4.22 1.89
CA LEU A 56 -17.21 -5.21 1.35
C LEU A 56 -16.64 -6.63 1.33
N ASP A 57 -15.36 -6.81 1.00
CA ASP A 57 -14.78 -8.13 0.70
C ASP A 57 -13.61 -8.48 1.65
N PRO A 58 -13.72 -9.56 2.45
CA PRO A 58 -12.62 -10.07 3.29
C PRO A 58 -11.34 -10.37 2.53
N HIS A 59 -11.40 -10.68 1.23
CA HIS A 59 -10.21 -10.96 0.43
C HIS A 59 -9.23 -9.79 0.48
N TYR A 60 -9.69 -8.55 0.30
CA TYR A 60 -8.83 -7.36 0.30
C TYR A 60 -8.22 -7.01 1.67
N ARG A 61 -8.63 -7.70 2.74
CA ARG A 61 -8.07 -7.58 4.09
C ARG A 61 -6.95 -8.59 4.38
N THR A 62 -6.62 -9.43 3.41
CA THR A 62 -5.43 -10.30 3.43
C THR A 62 -4.19 -9.54 2.91
N LEU A 63 -2.99 -10.01 3.21
CA LEU A 63 -1.73 -9.45 2.68
C LEU A 63 -1.74 -9.45 1.14
N GLU A 64 -2.12 -10.58 0.54
CA GLU A 64 -2.19 -10.72 -0.91
C GLU A 64 -3.33 -9.90 -1.52
N GLY A 65 -4.52 -9.93 -0.91
CA GLY A 65 -5.65 -9.16 -1.41
C GLY A 65 -5.41 -7.65 -1.30
N PHE A 66 -4.80 -7.15 -0.22
CA PHE A 66 -4.48 -5.74 -0.11
C PHE A 66 -3.44 -5.30 -1.14
N ARG A 67 -2.43 -6.14 -1.42
CA ARG A 67 -1.51 -5.93 -2.54
C ARG A 67 -2.29 -5.81 -3.85
N ILE A 68 -3.16 -6.76 -4.17
CA ILE A 68 -3.98 -6.74 -5.39
C ILE A 68 -4.84 -5.47 -5.45
N LEU A 69 -5.42 -5.05 -4.33
CA LEU A 69 -6.19 -3.80 -4.24
C LEU A 69 -5.35 -2.59 -4.64
N VAL A 70 -4.12 -2.49 -4.13
CA VAL A 70 -3.20 -1.39 -4.44
C VAL A 70 -2.73 -1.47 -5.90
N GLU A 71 -2.28 -2.64 -6.37
CA GLU A 71 -1.84 -2.84 -7.76
C GLU A 71 -2.97 -2.53 -8.75
N LYS A 72 -4.22 -2.87 -8.42
CA LYS A 72 -5.39 -2.62 -9.27
C LYS A 72 -5.87 -1.16 -9.19
N GLU A 73 -6.29 -0.70 -8.02
CA GLU A 73 -7.01 0.58 -7.83
C GLU A 73 -6.09 1.80 -7.94
N TRP A 74 -4.82 1.64 -7.56
CA TRP A 74 -3.90 2.76 -7.51
C TRP A 74 -2.93 2.72 -8.69
N ILE A 75 -2.26 1.59 -8.91
CA ILE A 75 -1.25 1.49 -9.96
C ILE A 75 -1.90 1.33 -11.34
N GLY A 76 -2.75 0.31 -11.49
CA GLY A 76 -3.37 -0.05 -12.77
C GLY A 76 -4.33 1.01 -13.32
N PHE A 77 -5.09 1.69 -12.45
CA PHE A 77 -5.95 2.80 -12.86
C PHE A 77 -5.25 4.17 -12.95
N GLY A 78 -3.92 4.21 -12.78
CA GLY A 78 -3.12 5.38 -13.12
C GLY A 78 -3.15 6.51 -12.08
N HIS A 79 -3.21 6.18 -10.79
CA HIS A 79 -2.89 7.17 -9.77
C HIS A 79 -1.47 7.69 -9.97
N ARG A 80 -1.32 9.01 -9.97
CA ARG A 80 -0.07 9.67 -10.36
C ARG A 80 0.92 9.81 -9.23
N PHE A 81 1.49 8.70 -8.78
CA PHE A 81 2.44 8.68 -7.68
C PHE A 81 3.62 9.65 -7.87
N SER A 82 4.20 9.73 -9.08
CA SER A 82 5.36 10.60 -9.36
C SER A 82 4.97 12.08 -9.35
N HIS A 83 3.85 12.44 -9.95
CA HIS A 83 3.39 13.83 -10.01
C HIS A 83 2.73 14.33 -8.71
N ARG A 84 2.25 13.42 -7.87
CA ARG A 84 1.83 13.72 -6.49
C ARG A 84 3.00 13.70 -5.50
N SER A 85 4.18 13.19 -5.91
CA SER A 85 5.40 13.22 -5.12
C SER A 85 5.99 14.63 -5.07
N ASN A 86 6.67 14.95 -3.97
CA ASN A 86 7.35 16.24 -3.80
C ASN A 86 8.79 16.22 -4.34
N LEU A 87 9.15 15.25 -5.20
CA LEU A 87 10.55 14.90 -5.47
C LEU A 87 11.13 15.57 -6.72
N ASN A 88 10.29 16.11 -7.59
CA ASN A 88 10.63 16.68 -8.88
C ASN A 88 10.14 18.13 -8.99
N ALA A 89 10.98 19.00 -9.59
CA ALA A 89 10.70 20.43 -9.70
C ALA A 89 9.39 20.75 -10.45
N ASN A 90 8.99 19.88 -11.39
CA ASN A 90 7.74 20.00 -12.14
C ASN A 90 6.49 19.67 -11.29
N SER A 91 6.64 18.93 -10.18
CA SER A 91 5.54 18.55 -9.28
C SER A 91 5.27 19.59 -8.18
N GLN A 92 6.19 20.54 -7.98
CA GLN A 92 6.00 21.68 -7.08
C GLN A 92 4.88 22.62 -7.56
N ALA A 93 4.62 22.65 -8.87
CA ALA A 93 3.61 23.52 -9.49
C ALA A 93 2.19 22.92 -9.51
N SER A 94 2.05 21.61 -9.32
CA SER A 94 0.76 20.90 -9.45
C SER A 94 0.01 20.70 -8.13
N GLY A 95 0.64 21.03 -7.00
CA GLY A 95 0.09 20.83 -5.67
C GLY A 95 0.41 19.44 -5.14
N PHE A 96 1.18 19.41 -4.05
CA PHE A 96 1.38 18.19 -3.26
C PHE A 96 0.04 17.75 -2.66
N ALA A 97 -0.39 16.53 -2.98
CA ALA A 97 -1.57 15.91 -2.39
C ALA A 97 -1.22 14.48 -1.94
N PRO A 98 -1.17 14.20 -0.63
CA PRO A 98 -0.78 12.90 -0.09
C PRO A 98 -1.94 11.88 -0.16
N THR A 99 -2.56 11.72 -1.33
CA THR A 99 -3.80 10.94 -1.54
C THR A 99 -3.66 9.47 -1.11
N PHE A 100 -2.56 8.81 -1.47
CA PHE A 100 -2.30 7.43 -1.07
C PHE A 100 -2.05 7.29 0.44
N LEU A 101 -1.38 8.28 1.05
CA LEU A 101 -1.17 8.31 2.49
C LEU A 101 -2.48 8.50 3.26
N GLN A 102 -3.41 9.32 2.76
CA GLN A 102 -4.76 9.44 3.31
C GLN A 102 -5.53 8.14 3.23
N PHE A 103 -5.41 7.40 2.12
CA PHE A 103 -6.00 6.07 2.01
C PHE A 103 -5.44 5.12 3.08
N LEU A 104 -4.13 5.06 3.25
CA LEU A 104 -3.52 4.21 4.28
C LEU A 104 -3.94 4.63 5.70
N ASP A 105 -4.12 5.92 5.97
CA ASP A 105 -4.67 6.41 7.24
C ASP A 105 -6.12 5.93 7.42
N VAL A 106 -6.98 6.05 6.39
CA VAL A 106 -8.34 5.47 6.44
C VAL A 106 -8.30 3.98 6.76
N VAL A 107 -7.40 3.21 6.14
CA VAL A 107 -7.22 1.78 6.44
C VAL A 107 -6.80 1.57 7.90
N HIS A 108 -5.89 2.40 8.42
CA HIS A 108 -5.50 2.38 9.83
C HIS A 108 -6.70 2.65 10.76
N GLN A 109 -7.52 3.67 10.48
CA GLN A 109 -8.73 3.96 11.27
C GLN A 109 -9.68 2.76 11.29
N ILE A 110 -9.89 2.10 10.15
CA ILE A 110 -10.76 0.91 10.06
C ILE A 110 -10.14 -0.27 10.83
N GLN A 111 -8.84 -0.50 10.67
CA GLN A 111 -8.13 -1.57 11.39
C GLN A 111 -8.23 -1.40 12.91
N LYS A 112 -8.15 -0.17 13.43
CA LYS A 112 -8.34 0.11 14.86
C LYS A 112 -9.74 -0.26 15.36
N GLN A 113 -10.77 -0.03 14.55
CA GLN A 113 -12.15 -0.36 14.89
C GLN A 113 -12.43 -1.86 14.76
N TYR A 114 -11.71 -2.57 13.88
CA TYR A 114 -11.89 -4.00 13.60
C TYR A 114 -10.56 -4.78 13.70
N PRO A 115 -10.00 -4.95 14.91
CA PRO A 115 -8.64 -5.47 15.12
C PRO A 115 -8.42 -6.91 14.65
N MET A 116 -9.48 -7.71 14.52
CA MET A 116 -9.42 -9.10 14.06
C MET A 116 -9.67 -9.26 12.55
N ALA A 117 -10.09 -8.19 11.86
CA ALA A 117 -10.58 -8.27 10.48
C ALA A 117 -9.48 -8.28 9.41
N PHE A 118 -8.24 -7.91 9.76
CA PHE A 118 -7.12 -7.71 8.84
C PHE A 118 -5.99 -8.68 9.13
N GLU A 119 -5.45 -9.31 8.09
CA GLU A 119 -4.30 -10.21 8.17
C GLU A 119 -2.99 -9.46 8.40
N PHE A 120 -2.88 -8.25 7.85
CA PHE A 120 -1.72 -7.40 8.01
C PHE A 120 -1.84 -6.50 9.24
N ASN A 121 -0.71 -6.13 9.84
CA ASN A 121 -0.65 -5.25 11.01
C ASN A 121 -0.41 -3.77 10.63
N ASP A 122 -0.43 -2.87 11.63
CA ASP A 122 -0.18 -1.43 11.42
C ASP A 122 1.22 -1.15 10.84
N TYR A 123 2.22 -1.98 11.19
CA TYR A 123 3.57 -1.85 10.64
C TYR A 123 3.60 -2.04 9.12
N TYR A 124 2.78 -2.94 8.56
CA TYR A 124 2.63 -3.08 7.10
C TYR A 124 2.13 -1.79 6.44
N LEU A 125 1.13 -1.12 7.01
CA LEU A 125 0.61 0.14 6.49
C LEU A 125 1.67 1.26 6.55
N LYS A 126 2.37 1.37 7.68
CA LYS A 126 3.45 2.34 7.88
C LYS A 126 4.62 2.11 6.91
N PHE A 127 4.97 0.84 6.69
CA PHE A 127 6.00 0.44 5.73
C PHE A 127 5.64 0.87 4.30
N LEU A 128 4.39 0.65 3.87
CA LEU A 128 3.90 1.12 2.58
C LEU A 128 3.86 2.66 2.49
N ALA A 129 3.40 3.33 3.55
CA ALA A 129 3.36 4.79 3.61
C ALA A 129 4.76 5.39 3.40
N TYR A 130 5.77 4.89 4.12
CA TYR A 130 7.15 5.31 3.97
C TYR A 130 7.68 5.02 2.56
N HIS A 131 7.48 3.78 2.08
CA HIS A 131 8.06 3.37 0.81
C HIS A 131 7.36 3.90 -0.43
N SER A 132 6.15 4.46 -0.29
CA SER A 132 5.46 5.20 -1.36
C SER A 132 6.22 6.46 -1.79
N VAL A 133 7.04 7.04 -0.89
CA VAL A 133 7.81 8.27 -1.16
C VAL A 133 9.32 8.07 -1.11
N SER A 134 9.81 6.95 -0.56
CA SER A 134 11.26 6.69 -0.43
C SER A 134 12.01 6.51 -1.77
N CYS A 135 11.30 6.23 -2.86
CA CYS A 135 11.85 5.79 -4.15
C CYS A 135 12.78 4.56 -4.11
N ARG A 136 12.82 3.82 -2.99
CA ARG A 136 13.63 2.59 -2.86
C ARG A 136 13.14 1.45 -3.75
N PHE A 137 11.82 1.35 -3.90
CA PHE A 137 11.17 0.28 -4.66
C PHE A 137 10.55 0.82 -5.94
N ARG A 138 10.56 0.02 -7.00
CA ARG A 138 9.98 0.41 -8.29
C ARG A 138 8.46 0.58 -8.26
N THR A 139 7.79 0.00 -7.27
CA THR A 139 6.32 -0.16 -7.23
C THR A 139 5.57 1.15 -7.40
N PHE A 140 6.01 2.23 -6.76
CA PHE A 140 5.33 3.53 -6.80
C PHE A 140 6.04 4.54 -7.69
N LEU A 141 6.95 4.08 -8.57
CA LEU A 141 7.54 4.93 -9.60
C LEU A 141 6.55 5.08 -10.77
N PHE A 142 6.60 6.22 -11.48
CA PHE A 142 5.77 6.52 -12.66
C PHE A 142 4.30 6.83 -12.37
N ASP A 143 3.66 7.49 -13.34
CA ASP A 143 2.30 8.03 -13.21
C ASP A 143 1.23 7.17 -13.90
N CYS A 144 1.63 6.29 -14.82
CA CYS A 144 0.70 5.45 -15.56
C CYS A 144 1.35 4.14 -16.05
N GLU A 145 0.51 3.19 -16.47
CA GLU A 145 0.94 1.88 -16.97
C GLU A 145 1.81 2.00 -18.23
N LEU A 146 1.52 2.96 -19.11
CA LEU A 146 2.31 3.18 -20.32
C LEU A 146 3.78 3.46 -19.99
N GLU A 147 4.04 4.40 -19.07
CA GLU A 147 5.40 4.73 -18.61
C GLU A 147 6.11 3.53 -17.99
N ARG A 148 5.37 2.68 -17.26
CA ARG A 148 5.90 1.45 -16.65
C ARG A 148 6.30 0.42 -17.68
N VAL A 149 5.48 0.24 -18.72
CA VAL A 149 5.78 -0.65 -19.86
C VAL A 149 7.02 -0.14 -20.60
N GLU A 150 7.06 1.13 -20.94
CA GLU A 150 8.18 1.77 -21.65
C GLU A 150 9.49 1.68 -20.85
N SER A 151 9.39 1.74 -19.51
CA SER A 151 10.53 1.61 -18.60
C SER A 151 10.92 0.16 -18.29
N GLY A 152 10.21 -0.84 -18.85
CA GLY A 152 10.47 -2.26 -18.65
C GLY A 152 10.04 -2.82 -17.29
N VAL A 153 9.21 -2.10 -16.53
CA VAL A 153 8.70 -2.54 -15.21
C VAL A 153 7.62 -3.61 -15.37
N ALA A 154 6.67 -3.43 -16.29
CA ALA A 154 5.54 -4.35 -16.48
C ALA A 154 5.98 -5.76 -16.93
N ALA A 155 7.03 -5.85 -17.76
CA ALA A 155 7.59 -7.13 -18.22
C ALA A 155 8.18 -8.00 -17.08
N VAL A 156 8.48 -7.40 -15.92
CA VAL A 156 8.96 -8.13 -14.73
C VAL A 156 7.80 -8.77 -13.97
N GLU A 157 6.61 -8.15 -13.97
CA GLU A 157 5.43 -8.60 -13.23
C GLU A 157 4.71 -9.75 -13.95
N ASP A 158 4.77 -9.81 -15.28
CA ASP A 158 4.20 -10.89 -16.11
C ASP A 158 4.72 -12.30 -15.77
N LYS A 159 5.90 -12.42 -15.15
CA LYS A 159 6.45 -13.72 -14.71
C LYS A 159 5.68 -14.36 -13.55
N ARG A 160 4.85 -13.59 -12.83
CA ARG A 160 4.02 -14.09 -11.71
C ARG A 160 2.56 -14.36 -12.13
N GLY A 161 2.22 -14.17 -13.40
CA GLY A 161 0.87 -14.34 -13.92
C GLY A 161 0.06 -13.06 -13.78
N SER A 162 -0.19 -12.40 -14.91
CA SER A 162 -1.13 -11.28 -15.00
C SER A 162 -2.55 -11.75 -14.64
N LEU A 163 -3.33 -10.89 -13.99
CA LEU A 163 -4.77 -11.07 -13.67
C LEU A 163 -5.65 -11.38 -14.90
N THR A 164 -5.09 -11.30 -16.11
CA THR A 164 -5.75 -11.58 -17.39
C THR A 164 -5.55 -13.01 -17.91
N SER A 165 -4.71 -13.83 -17.27
CA SER A 165 -4.27 -15.13 -17.82
C SER A 165 -5.30 -16.26 -17.83
N HIS A 166 -6.51 -16.07 -17.29
CA HIS A 166 -7.50 -17.16 -17.14
C HIS A 166 -8.61 -17.23 -18.20
N HIS A 167 -8.56 -16.45 -19.28
CA HIS A 167 -9.36 -16.79 -20.46
C HIS A 167 -8.60 -17.77 -21.35
N LYS A 168 -9.06 -19.03 -21.34
CA LYS A 168 -8.76 -20.00 -22.41
C LYS A 168 -9.07 -19.32 -23.74
N SER A 169 -8.02 -19.08 -24.52
CA SER A 169 -8.11 -18.65 -25.91
C SER A 169 -9.00 -19.62 -26.67
N VAL A 170 -10.17 -19.13 -27.09
CA VAL A 170 -10.92 -19.74 -28.19
C VAL A 170 -10.23 -19.22 -29.45
N ASP A 171 -9.65 -20.13 -30.22
CA ASP A 171 -8.95 -19.82 -31.47
C ASP A 171 -9.96 -19.33 -32.52
N THR A 172 -10.25 -18.03 -32.54
CA THR A 172 -10.77 -17.35 -33.72
C THR A 172 -9.59 -16.72 -34.45
N ILE A 173 -9.13 -17.40 -35.49
CA ILE A 173 -8.20 -16.86 -36.49
C ILE A 173 -8.87 -15.62 -37.09
N SER A 174 -8.35 -14.45 -36.75
CA SER A 174 -8.69 -13.17 -37.36
C SER A 174 -7.39 -12.59 -37.91
N ASP A 175 -7.31 -12.48 -39.24
CA ASP A 175 -6.17 -11.95 -40.00
C ASP A 175 -6.03 -10.42 -39.85
N ASP A 176 -5.91 -9.90 -38.62
CA ASP A 176 -5.73 -8.45 -38.41
C ASP A 176 -4.67 -8.16 -37.32
N GLU A 177 -3.46 -8.66 -37.57
CA GLU A 177 -2.26 -8.48 -36.73
C GLU A 177 -1.53 -7.15 -36.99
N ASN A 178 -2.24 -6.02 -37.15
CA ASN A 178 -1.55 -4.73 -37.38
C ASN A 178 -2.19 -3.45 -36.80
N ILE A 179 -3.20 -3.52 -35.92
CA ILE A 179 -3.88 -2.31 -35.42
C ILE A 179 -3.43 -1.81 -34.02
N TYR A 180 -2.61 -2.56 -33.27
CA TYR A 180 -2.09 -2.11 -31.98
C TYR A 180 -0.55 -2.21 -31.93
N PRO A 181 0.18 -1.13 -31.59
CA PRO A 181 1.64 -1.15 -31.47
C PRO A 181 2.11 -1.79 -30.14
N GLY A 182 1.46 -2.88 -29.71
CA GLY A 182 1.76 -3.62 -28.48
C GLY A 182 2.07 -5.10 -28.72
N GLY A 183 2.32 -5.50 -29.97
CA GLY A 183 2.69 -6.87 -30.33
C GLY A 183 3.98 -7.30 -29.61
N ARG A 184 3.93 -8.48 -28.98
CA ARG A 184 4.98 -9.15 -28.20
C ARG A 184 6.39 -8.83 -28.68
N ILE A 185 6.98 -7.76 -28.12
CA ILE A 185 8.40 -7.52 -28.26
C ILE A 185 9.06 -8.37 -27.17
N SER A 186 9.41 -9.62 -27.52
CA SER A 186 10.51 -10.33 -26.87
C SER A 186 11.81 -9.58 -27.22
N SER A 187 11.95 -8.38 -26.69
CA SER A 187 13.15 -7.57 -26.75
C SER A 187 13.94 -7.85 -25.50
N THR A 188 15.19 -8.20 -25.70
CA THR A 188 16.24 -8.12 -24.69
C THR A 188 16.55 -6.65 -24.36
N TYR A 189 15.53 -5.84 -24.02
CA TYR A 189 15.78 -4.57 -23.35
C TYR A 189 16.29 -4.91 -21.94
N GLN A 190 17.59 -4.85 -21.77
CA GLN A 190 18.19 -4.57 -20.47
C GLN A 190 17.84 -3.12 -20.15
N GLY A 191 16.58 -2.90 -19.74
CA GLY A 191 16.17 -1.66 -19.11
C GLY A 191 17.03 -1.43 -17.86
N PRO A 192 17.10 -0.19 -17.34
CA PRO A 192 17.77 0.08 -16.08
C PRO A 192 17.23 -0.89 -15.01
N ASN A 193 18.11 -1.44 -14.18
CA ASN A 193 17.70 -2.27 -13.05
C ASN A 193 17.05 -1.36 -12.00
N LEU A 194 15.74 -1.12 -12.14
CA LEU A 194 14.94 -0.19 -11.32
C LEU A 194 14.67 -0.71 -9.90
N GLY A 195 15.31 -1.81 -9.48
CA GLY A 195 15.13 -2.42 -8.17
C GLY A 195 13.94 -3.38 -8.10
N GLN A 196 13.70 -3.93 -6.91
CA GLN A 196 12.61 -4.89 -6.67
C GLN A 196 11.26 -4.20 -6.38
N SER A 197 10.14 -4.92 -6.47
CA SER A 197 8.85 -4.43 -5.97
C SER A 197 8.85 -4.44 -4.44
N VAL A 198 8.15 -3.47 -3.83
CA VAL A 198 7.91 -3.43 -2.39
C VAL A 198 7.19 -4.70 -1.93
N PHE A 199 6.26 -5.21 -2.74
CA PHE A 199 5.51 -6.42 -2.42
C PHE A 199 6.38 -7.68 -2.49
N ASP A 200 7.27 -7.78 -3.49
CA ASP A 200 8.26 -8.88 -3.56
C ASP A 200 9.20 -8.86 -2.35
N TYR A 201 9.58 -7.66 -1.87
CA TYR A 201 10.40 -7.52 -0.66
C TYR A 201 9.63 -7.94 0.58
N ILE A 202 8.40 -7.45 0.75
CA ILE A 202 7.53 -7.80 1.87
C ILE A 202 7.34 -9.31 1.95
N GLU A 203 7.04 -9.97 0.83
CA GLU A 203 6.85 -11.43 0.79
C GLU A 203 8.12 -12.18 1.19
N LYS A 204 9.29 -11.78 0.69
CA LYS A 204 10.59 -12.38 1.07
C LYS A 204 10.87 -12.23 2.56
N GLN A 205 10.56 -11.07 3.15
CA GLN A 205 10.74 -10.83 4.58
C GLN A 205 9.71 -11.62 5.40
N HIS A 206 8.45 -11.65 4.95
CA HIS A 206 7.36 -12.37 5.58
C HIS A 206 7.61 -13.89 5.65
N ALA A 207 8.23 -14.44 4.62
CA ALA A 207 8.64 -15.85 4.57
C ALA A 207 9.72 -16.21 5.62
N ARG A 208 10.49 -15.23 6.10
CA ARG A 208 11.52 -15.41 7.14
C ARG A 208 10.99 -15.10 8.53
N SER A 209 10.12 -14.11 8.65
CA SER A 209 9.54 -13.65 9.91
C SER A 209 8.15 -13.07 9.64
N PRO A 210 7.13 -13.37 10.45
CA PRO A 210 5.77 -12.85 10.29
C PRO A 210 5.64 -11.36 10.70
N LEU A 211 6.65 -10.53 10.37
CA LEU A 211 6.76 -9.12 10.76
C LEU A 211 5.54 -8.29 10.38
N PHE A 212 4.91 -8.62 9.25
CA PHE A 212 3.73 -7.92 8.73
C PHE A 212 2.40 -8.56 9.17
N PHE A 213 2.44 -9.72 9.84
CA PHE A 213 1.25 -10.46 10.23
C PHE A 213 0.59 -9.85 11.47
N ASN A 214 -0.73 -9.81 11.48
CA ASN A 214 -1.55 -9.53 12.64
C ASN A 214 -1.99 -10.84 13.31
N PHE A 215 -1.41 -11.15 14.48
CA PHE A 215 -1.72 -12.38 15.21
C PHE A 215 -3.16 -12.46 15.76
N MET A 216 -3.90 -11.35 15.74
CA MET A 216 -5.32 -11.34 16.10
C MET A 216 -6.24 -11.65 14.91
N TYR A 217 -5.69 -11.79 13.70
CA TYR A 217 -6.48 -12.01 12.50
C TYR A 217 -7.37 -13.25 12.61
N THR A 218 -8.67 -13.04 12.44
CA THR A 218 -9.68 -14.09 12.38
C THR A 218 -10.74 -13.61 11.39
N PRO A 219 -10.73 -14.10 10.14
CA PRO A 219 -11.71 -13.67 9.15
C PRO A 219 -13.13 -14.06 9.57
N ASP A 220 -14.03 -13.09 9.58
CA ASP A 220 -15.46 -13.32 9.74
C ASP A 220 -16.11 -13.45 8.35
N PHE A 221 -16.52 -14.68 8.02
CA PHE A 221 -17.21 -14.99 6.76
C PHE A 221 -18.74 -14.96 6.91
N GLU A 222 -19.27 -14.91 8.14
CA GLU A 222 -20.71 -14.82 8.37
C GLU A 222 -21.19 -13.35 8.25
N HIS A 223 -20.39 -12.41 8.76
CA HIS A 223 -20.65 -10.98 8.68
C HIS A 223 -19.47 -10.25 8.04
N PRO A 224 -19.21 -10.48 6.73
CA PRO A 224 -18.01 -10.00 6.09
C PRO A 224 -17.96 -8.48 5.94
N VAL A 225 -19.10 -7.80 5.81
CA VAL A 225 -19.13 -6.37 5.48
C VAL A 225 -18.85 -5.48 6.70
N LEU A 226 -17.80 -4.66 6.63
CA LEU A 226 -17.41 -3.70 7.67
C LEU A 226 -18.14 -2.35 7.48
N ARG A 227 -18.60 -1.75 8.58
CA ARG A 227 -19.24 -0.41 8.61
C ARG A 227 -18.58 0.48 9.67
N PRO A 228 -17.42 1.07 9.36
CA PRO A 228 -16.66 1.86 10.33
C PRO A 228 -17.37 3.16 10.69
N GLN A 229 -17.20 3.61 11.94
CA GLN A 229 -17.60 4.93 12.40
C GLN A 229 -16.68 6.00 11.82
N SER A 230 -17.26 7.03 11.18
CA SER A 230 -16.51 8.13 10.56
C SER A 230 -16.58 9.46 11.32
N HIS A 231 -17.30 9.52 12.45
CA HIS A 231 -17.41 10.73 13.25
C HIS A 231 -16.04 11.16 13.79
N LEU A 232 -15.71 12.45 13.74
CA LEU A 232 -14.40 12.97 14.17
C LEU A 232 -13.94 12.48 15.55
N PRO A 233 -14.81 12.39 16.59
CA PRO A 233 -14.38 11.87 17.90
C PRO A 233 -13.98 10.39 17.91
N CYS A 234 -14.31 9.63 16.87
CA CYS A 234 -13.93 8.24 16.68
C CYS A 234 -12.63 8.08 15.87
N LEU A 235 -12.06 9.18 15.36
CA LEU A 235 -10.83 9.19 14.59
C LEU A 235 -9.67 9.69 15.46
N GLU A 236 -8.50 9.09 15.27
CA GLU A 236 -7.30 9.45 16.00
C GLU A 236 -6.16 9.81 15.05
N VAL A 237 -5.22 10.63 15.53
CA VAL A 237 -4.01 10.94 14.75
C VAL A 237 -3.17 9.67 14.64
N TRP A 238 -2.88 9.24 13.42
CA TRP A 238 -2.03 8.08 13.21
C TRP A 238 -0.61 8.35 13.75
N ASN A 239 -0.13 7.47 14.63
CA ASN A 239 1.21 7.58 15.23
C ASN A 239 2.34 7.64 14.19
N TYR A 240 2.10 7.16 12.96
CA TYR A 240 3.02 7.35 11.83
C TYR A 240 3.48 8.81 11.64
N TYR A 241 2.63 9.79 11.96
CA TYR A 241 2.98 11.23 11.85
C TYR A 241 3.75 11.78 13.05
N LEU A 242 3.77 11.04 14.16
CA LEU A 242 4.27 11.50 15.45
C LEU A 242 5.59 10.80 15.84
N ASP A 243 5.84 9.61 15.28
CA ASP A 243 7.04 8.84 15.53
C ASP A 243 8.25 9.54 14.86
N GLU A 244 9.06 10.26 15.65
CA GLU A 244 10.35 10.82 15.24
C GLU A 244 11.49 9.87 15.61
N ASP A 245 11.82 8.92 14.74
CA ASP A 245 13.02 8.08 14.89
C ASP A 245 14.29 8.87 14.50
N LEU A 246 14.57 9.98 15.21
CA LEU A 246 15.70 10.90 14.93
C LEU A 246 17.09 10.29 15.13
N HIS A 247 17.21 9.15 15.84
CA HIS A 247 18.50 8.52 16.12
C HIS A 247 18.89 7.45 15.10
N TYR A 248 17.93 6.63 14.64
CA TYR A 248 18.18 5.49 13.72
C TYR A 248 17.65 5.73 12.29
N GLY A 249 16.98 6.87 12.07
CA GLY A 249 16.14 7.03 10.89
C GLY A 249 14.87 6.16 10.98
N PRO A 250 13.97 6.27 9.99
CA PRO A 250 12.69 5.59 10.01
C PRO A 250 12.87 4.07 10.11
N SER A 251 12.23 3.45 11.10
CA SER A 251 12.27 2.00 11.38
C SER A 251 11.75 1.08 10.26
N TYR A 252 11.39 1.65 9.13
CA TYR A 252 10.86 0.96 7.95
C TYR A 252 11.94 0.56 6.93
N ASP A 253 13.24 0.76 7.22
CA ASP A 253 14.33 0.11 6.48
C ASP A 253 15.07 -0.91 7.39
N PRO A 254 14.66 -2.20 7.38
CA PRO A 254 15.27 -3.23 8.22
C PRO A 254 16.77 -3.45 7.96
N GLU A 255 17.27 -3.11 6.77
CA GLU A 255 18.70 -3.25 6.45
C GLU A 255 19.53 -2.21 7.20
N ILE A 256 19.02 -0.97 7.32
CA ILE A 256 19.65 0.09 8.11
C ILE A 256 19.65 -0.28 9.59
N ILE A 257 18.53 -0.76 10.13
CA ILE A 257 18.43 -1.20 11.54
C ILE A 257 19.41 -2.35 11.83
N GLN A 258 19.52 -3.32 10.91
CA GLN A 258 20.46 -4.43 11.06
C GLN A 258 21.92 -3.97 11.01
N MET A 259 22.25 -3.02 10.15
CA MET A 259 23.59 -2.44 10.08
C MET A 259 23.93 -1.66 11.36
N ASP A 260 23.00 -0.86 11.89
CA ASP A 260 23.19 -0.12 13.13
C ASP A 260 23.34 -1.08 14.33
N SER A 261 22.49 -2.11 14.41
CA SER A 261 22.60 -3.14 15.46
C SER A 261 23.94 -3.88 15.39
N GLN A 262 24.43 -4.18 14.17
CA GLN A 262 25.74 -4.80 13.98
C GLN A 262 26.88 -3.86 14.37
N GLN A 263 26.79 -2.57 14.03
CA GLN A 263 27.79 -1.57 14.42
C GLN A 263 27.81 -1.32 15.93
N GLU A 264 26.65 -1.33 16.59
CA GLU A 264 26.55 -1.27 18.05
C GLU A 264 27.13 -2.51 18.71
N GLU A 265 26.81 -3.72 18.22
CA GLU A 265 27.41 -4.97 18.71
C GLU A 265 28.94 -4.98 18.51
N GLU A 266 29.44 -4.48 17.38
CA GLU A 266 30.87 -4.33 17.11
C GLU A 266 31.52 -3.27 18.01
N ALA A 267 30.86 -2.16 18.29
CA ALA A 267 31.34 -1.12 19.20
C ALA A 267 31.35 -1.59 20.66
N GLU A 268 30.31 -2.30 21.11
CA GLU A 268 30.24 -2.92 22.44
C GLU A 268 31.30 -4.02 22.60
N ALA A 269 31.56 -4.80 21.53
CA ALA A 269 32.64 -5.78 21.51
C ALA A 269 34.04 -5.11 21.53
N ALA A 270 34.19 -3.94 20.90
CA ALA A 270 35.43 -3.18 20.90
C ALA A 270 35.71 -2.48 22.24
N ASP A 271 34.68 -2.04 22.97
CA ASP A 271 34.80 -1.39 24.29
C ASP A 271 35.01 -2.38 25.45
N GLY A 272 34.99 -3.69 25.19
CA GLY A 272 35.39 -4.72 26.14
C GLY A 272 34.48 -4.88 27.37
N ILE A 273 33.28 -4.28 27.39
CA ILE A 273 32.34 -4.44 28.49
C ILE A 273 31.55 -5.72 28.29
N ASN A 274 32.13 -6.81 28.79
CA ASN A 274 31.53 -8.14 28.80
C ASN A 274 30.35 -8.18 29.81
N LYS A 275 29.15 -7.69 29.42
CA LYS A 275 27.93 -7.93 30.21
C LYS A 275 27.53 -9.40 30.03
N SER A 276 28.02 -10.25 30.92
CA SER A 276 27.54 -11.63 31.04
C SER A 276 26.01 -11.63 31.21
N ARG A 277 25.29 -12.03 30.16
CA ARG A 277 23.85 -12.30 30.23
C ARG A 277 23.62 -13.37 31.30
N LYS A 278 23.11 -13.00 32.47
CA LYS A 278 22.57 -13.97 33.44
C LYS A 278 21.32 -14.58 32.83
N ILE A 279 21.45 -15.82 32.36
CA ILE A 279 20.30 -16.68 32.07
C ILE A 279 19.61 -16.93 33.41
N VAL A 280 18.45 -16.33 33.62
CA VAL A 280 17.53 -16.71 34.70
C VAL A 280 16.72 -17.88 34.17
N SER A 281 17.15 -19.10 34.49
CA SER A 281 16.29 -20.27 34.38
C SER A 281 15.21 -20.17 35.46
N LEU A 282 13.96 -19.94 35.05
CA LEU A 282 12.81 -20.17 35.93
C LEU A 282 12.70 -21.68 36.17
N GLY A 283 12.88 -22.08 37.43
CA GLY A 283 12.43 -23.35 37.98
C GLY A 283 11.15 -23.16 38.79
#